data_AF-A0A381N0I2-F1
#
_entry.id   AF-A0A381N0I2-F1
#
_cell.length_a   1.000
_cell.length_b   1.000
_cell.length_c   1.000
_cell.angle_alpha   90.00
_cell.angle_beta   90.00
_cell.angle_gamma   90.00
#
_symmetry.space_group_name_H-M   'P 1'
#
loop_
_entity.id
_entity.type
_entity.pdbx_description
1 polymer ?
#
loop_
_entity_poly.entity_id
_entity_poly.type
_entity_poly.pdbx_seq_one_letter_code
_entity_poly.pdbx_strand_id
1 'polypeptide(L)'
;MSENSNQQNNDMERRELLKGLATVPVLGLFLVNLWQKIRRDTLKKSNILSNLVQEKSAPAVVKGLSDSRHLNIGIIGYGGRGSHLIRGAGFATKGWTDTVSENARKNKLDKQFATFMSQEDLNCSLVGVCDLFDVNAELAMNASQNEVRPGGKPQATATRYRHYTELLANDDIDAVVVATPDHWHSRISIDAAKAGKHVYCEKGLTRTFDEAIDLYDTVKKTGITFQLGHQNRQVEANEKAKQIIDQGLLGPINLVEIATNRNSPWGAWVWGIHPKGNKKTIDWDTFQEPSPNKVPFGEEALKRFFRWRCWFDYGTGLSGDLLSHDFDAINQMMEIGIPKYASSTGGIYFYKDGRDVPDVWNATFEYPDKDLTLLYSATLSSNNPRGNRIMGHDASMQMGGQSGGGSVHGFVVTADSESTQYKDRLNSGIINTRYPIYTYSPGSKQIDGVTSATSRYFANKGLLYTYREGKRVDPTHLHIKDWLDSIRDGSQPKCNIEVAFHEAVACHMATESYLQGRRIEWDPVNRKLI
;
A
#
# COMPACT_ATOMS: atom_id res chain seq x y z
N MET A 1 -79.37 -28.94 -32.71
CA MET A 1 -78.04 -28.87 -33.35
C MET A 1 -77.02 -28.39 -32.32
N SER A 2 -76.46 -29.27 -31.48
CA SER A 2 -75.40 -28.87 -30.52
C SER A 2 -74.73 -30.05 -29.79
N GLU A 3 -74.39 -31.16 -30.46
CA GLU A 3 -73.64 -32.26 -29.80
C GLU A 3 -72.35 -32.71 -30.50
N ASN A 4 -71.99 -32.17 -31.68
CA ASN A 4 -70.79 -32.59 -32.41
C ASN A 4 -69.53 -31.73 -32.19
N SER A 5 -69.56 -30.69 -31.35
CA SER A 5 -68.39 -29.81 -31.16
C SER A 5 -67.46 -30.21 -30.01
N ASN A 6 -67.87 -31.11 -29.10
CA ASN A 6 -67.06 -31.46 -27.92
C ASN A 6 -66.09 -32.63 -28.14
N GLN A 7 -66.26 -33.44 -29.19
CA GLN A 7 -65.36 -34.57 -29.47
C GLN A 7 -64.10 -34.17 -30.25
N GLN A 8 -64.17 -33.16 -31.13
CA GLN A 8 -63.01 -32.70 -31.92
C GLN A 8 -61.97 -31.90 -31.11
N ASN A 9 -62.39 -31.16 -30.07
CA ASN A 9 -61.46 -30.39 -29.24
C ASN A 9 -60.59 -31.28 -28.34
N ASN A 10 -61.14 -32.39 -27.84
CA ASN A 10 -60.45 -33.27 -26.90
C ASN A 10 -59.35 -34.11 -27.59
N ASP A 11 -59.55 -34.46 -28.86
CA ASP A 11 -58.54 -35.17 -29.65
C ASP A 11 -57.41 -34.25 -30.12
N MET A 12 -57.67 -32.97 -30.41
CA MET A 12 -56.62 -32.00 -30.69
C MET A 12 -55.77 -31.70 -29.45
N GLU A 13 -56.38 -31.52 -28.28
CA GLU A 13 -55.64 -31.34 -27.02
C GLU A 13 -54.79 -32.56 -26.66
N ARG A 14 -55.32 -33.78 -26.81
CA ARG A 14 -54.53 -35.01 -26.58
C ARG A 14 -53.36 -35.15 -27.55
N ARG A 15 -53.54 -34.77 -28.81
CA ARG A 15 -52.49 -34.87 -29.84
C ARG A 15 -51.39 -33.82 -29.63
N GLU A 16 -51.75 -32.62 -29.19
CA GLU A 16 -50.77 -31.59 -28.80
C GLU A 16 -50.09 -31.92 -27.45
N LEU A 17 -50.81 -32.50 -26.49
CA LEU A 17 -50.23 -33.01 -25.24
C LEU A 17 -49.24 -34.16 -25.49
N LEU A 18 -49.55 -35.07 -26.43
CA LEU A 18 -48.67 -36.16 -26.86
C LEU A 18 -47.44 -35.64 -27.62
N LYS A 19 -47.56 -34.58 -28.43
CA LYS A 19 -46.40 -33.90 -29.05
C LYS A 19 -45.53 -33.18 -27.99
N GLY A 20 -46.14 -32.57 -26.99
CA GLY A 20 -45.45 -32.02 -25.81
C GLY A 20 -44.71 -33.10 -25.02
N LEU A 21 -45.35 -34.24 -24.74
CA LEU A 21 -44.74 -35.37 -24.04
C LEU A 21 -43.64 -36.06 -24.85
N ALA A 22 -43.69 -36.03 -26.19
CA ALA A 22 -42.62 -36.55 -27.04
C ALA A 22 -41.40 -35.61 -27.12
N THR A 23 -41.59 -34.30 -26.88
CA THR A 23 -40.50 -33.30 -26.89
C THR A 23 -39.80 -33.17 -25.54
N VAL A 24 -40.48 -33.48 -24.42
CA VAL A 24 -39.89 -33.45 -23.07
C VAL A 24 -38.66 -34.36 -22.91
N PRO A 25 -38.63 -35.62 -23.39
CA PRO A 25 -37.43 -36.46 -23.35
C PRO A 25 -36.28 -35.90 -24.17
N VAL A 26 -36.57 -35.31 -25.34
CA VAL A 26 -35.55 -34.70 -26.22
C VAL A 26 -34.99 -33.43 -25.60
N LEU A 27 -35.84 -32.57 -25.04
CA LEU A 27 -35.43 -31.37 -24.31
C LEU A 27 -34.66 -31.74 -23.03
N GLY A 28 -35.09 -32.80 -22.33
CA GLY A 28 -34.41 -33.35 -21.17
C GLY A 28 -33.02 -33.90 -21.52
N LEU A 29 -32.90 -34.69 -22.58
CA LEU A 29 -31.61 -35.17 -23.12
C LEU A 29 -30.72 -34.01 -23.58
N PHE A 30 -31.28 -33.00 -24.22
CA PHE A 30 -30.56 -31.79 -24.61
C PHE A 30 -30.04 -31.03 -23.39
N LEU A 31 -30.88 -30.80 -22.37
CA LEU A 31 -30.49 -30.11 -21.13
C LEU A 31 -29.48 -30.91 -20.31
N VAL A 32 -29.61 -32.24 -20.25
CA VAL A 32 -28.62 -33.12 -19.61
C VAL A 32 -27.30 -33.10 -20.37
N ASN A 33 -27.31 -33.20 -21.70
CA ASN A 33 -26.09 -33.12 -22.51
C ASN A 33 -25.45 -31.73 -22.45
N LEU A 34 -26.26 -30.66 -22.42
CA LEU A 34 -25.81 -29.28 -22.24
C LEU A 34 -25.19 -29.10 -20.86
N TRP A 35 -25.82 -29.62 -19.81
CA TRP A 35 -25.29 -29.58 -18.44
C TRP A 35 -24.01 -30.42 -18.31
N GLN A 36 -23.96 -31.61 -18.90
CA GLN A 36 -22.74 -32.42 -18.96
C GLN A 36 -21.64 -31.77 -19.80
N LYS A 37 -21.97 -31.06 -20.88
CA LYS A 37 -21.02 -30.30 -21.70
C LYS A 37 -20.50 -29.10 -20.93
N ILE A 38 -21.37 -28.29 -20.33
CA ILE A 38 -21.00 -27.16 -19.47
C ILE A 38 -20.13 -27.66 -18.32
N ARG A 39 -20.51 -28.74 -17.63
CA ARG A 39 -19.71 -29.32 -16.55
C ARG A 39 -18.36 -29.83 -17.04
N ARG A 40 -18.29 -30.50 -18.18
CA ARG A 40 -17.02 -30.96 -18.79
C ARG A 40 -16.13 -29.81 -19.24
N ASP A 41 -16.70 -28.78 -19.86
CA ASP A 41 -15.99 -27.60 -20.32
C ASP A 41 -15.50 -26.77 -19.14
N THR A 42 -16.31 -26.62 -18.08
CA THR A 42 -15.90 -25.99 -16.82
C THR A 42 -14.79 -26.77 -16.12
N LEU A 43 -14.89 -28.11 -16.04
CA LEU A 43 -13.84 -28.95 -15.45
C LEU A 43 -12.54 -28.97 -16.26
N LYS A 44 -12.64 -28.95 -17.61
CA LYS A 44 -11.46 -28.80 -18.49
C LYS A 44 -10.83 -27.44 -18.32
N LYS A 45 -11.62 -26.35 -18.27
CA LYS A 45 -11.10 -25.00 -18.07
C LYS A 45 -10.47 -24.82 -16.69
N SER A 46 -11.11 -25.32 -15.63
CA SER A 46 -10.57 -25.23 -14.26
C SER A 46 -9.27 -26.00 -14.13
N ASN A 47 -9.21 -27.26 -14.59
CA ASN A 47 -8.01 -28.09 -14.46
C ASN A 47 -6.84 -27.65 -15.37
N ILE A 48 -7.12 -27.00 -16.51
CA ILE A 48 -6.06 -26.54 -17.43
C ILE A 48 -5.48 -25.19 -17.01
N LEU A 49 -6.29 -24.31 -16.41
CA LEU A 49 -5.85 -22.99 -15.93
C LEU A 49 -5.25 -23.05 -14.51
N SER A 50 -5.77 -23.92 -13.63
CA SER A 50 -5.23 -24.09 -12.26
C SER A 50 -3.80 -24.65 -12.22
N ASN A 51 -3.37 -25.33 -13.30
CA ASN A 51 -2.05 -25.95 -13.39
C ASN A 51 -0.96 -25.00 -13.93
N LEU A 52 -1.30 -23.75 -14.26
CA LEU A 52 -0.34 -22.79 -14.84
C LEU A 52 0.45 -22.03 -13.80
N VAL A 53 -0.19 -21.71 -12.67
CA VAL A 53 0.49 -21.07 -11.56
C VAL A 53 1.01 -22.19 -10.66
N GLN A 54 2.33 -22.33 -10.59
CA GLN A 54 2.94 -23.08 -9.52
C GLN A 54 2.81 -22.25 -8.24
N GLU A 55 1.73 -22.46 -7.49
CA GLU A 55 1.54 -21.79 -6.20
C GLU A 55 2.65 -22.22 -5.25
N LYS A 56 3.63 -21.34 -5.06
CA LYS A 56 4.51 -21.43 -3.90
C LYS A 56 3.70 -20.96 -2.70
N SER A 57 3.62 -21.81 -1.67
CA SER A 57 3.19 -21.38 -0.35
C SER A 57 3.98 -20.10 0.00
N ALA A 58 3.31 -19.08 0.55
CA ALA A 58 4.04 -17.98 1.17
C ALA A 58 5.12 -18.60 2.08
N PRO A 59 6.37 -18.10 2.06
CA PRO A 59 7.41 -18.65 2.92
C PRO A 59 6.83 -18.74 4.34
N ALA A 60 6.96 -19.91 4.95
CA ALA A 60 6.51 -20.10 6.32
C ALA A 60 7.08 -18.95 7.15
N VAL A 61 6.23 -18.29 7.96
CA VAL A 61 6.71 -17.33 8.95
C VAL A 61 7.87 -18.01 9.66
N VAL A 62 9.07 -17.44 9.55
CA VAL A 62 10.29 -18.05 10.06
C VAL A 62 10.03 -18.47 11.50
N LYS A 63 10.08 -19.78 11.71
CA LYS A 63 9.85 -20.40 13.02
C LYS A 63 11.08 -20.14 13.88
N GLY A 64 10.86 -19.41 14.97
CA GLY A 64 11.78 -19.27 16.09
C GLY A 64 12.56 -17.96 16.08
N LEU A 65 12.13 -17.00 16.90
CA LEU A 65 12.99 -15.92 17.38
C LEU A 65 14.28 -16.54 17.91
N SER A 66 15.43 -16.25 17.30
CA SER A 66 16.73 -16.65 17.86
C SER A 66 17.08 -15.83 19.10
N ASP A 67 16.52 -14.62 19.19
CA ASP A 67 16.68 -13.67 20.29
C ASP A 67 15.31 -13.24 20.83
N SER A 68 15.10 -13.40 22.14
CA SER A 68 13.90 -12.97 22.88
C SER A 68 14.07 -11.60 23.54
N ARG A 69 15.12 -10.84 23.18
CA ARG A 69 15.41 -9.51 23.71
C ARG A 69 14.20 -8.59 23.62
N HIS A 70 13.89 -8.00 24.77
CA HIS A 70 12.93 -6.92 24.89
C HIS A 70 13.52 -5.65 24.28
N LEU A 71 12.75 -4.95 23.45
CA LEU A 71 13.21 -3.73 22.78
C LEU A 71 12.50 -2.49 23.34
N ASN A 72 13.27 -1.49 23.74
CA ASN A 72 12.79 -0.18 24.12
C ASN A 72 12.77 0.74 22.91
N ILE A 73 11.59 1.22 22.54
CA ILE A 73 11.40 2.08 21.37
C ILE A 73 11.02 3.51 21.77
N GLY A 74 11.53 4.47 21.00
CA GLY A 74 11.11 5.86 21.03
C GLY A 74 10.28 6.25 19.80
N ILE A 75 9.41 7.25 19.92
CA ILE A 75 8.69 7.87 18.80
C ILE A 75 9.07 9.34 18.66
N ILE A 76 9.43 9.75 17.45
CA ILE A 76 9.70 11.14 17.08
C ILE A 76 8.66 11.52 16.02
N GLY A 77 7.68 12.33 16.42
CA GLY A 77 6.49 12.66 15.62
C GLY A 77 5.31 11.71 15.89
N TYR A 78 4.35 12.13 16.71
CA TYR A 78 3.12 11.41 17.05
C TYR A 78 1.88 12.05 16.39
N GLY A 79 2.03 12.51 15.16
CA GLY A 79 0.90 12.94 14.34
C GLY A 79 -0.02 11.78 13.93
N GLY A 80 -0.92 12.02 12.97
CA GLY A 80 -1.85 11.00 12.49
C GLY A 80 -1.18 9.67 12.10
N ARG A 81 -0.05 9.75 11.36
CA ARG A 81 0.74 8.57 10.95
C ARG A 81 1.52 7.96 12.11
N GLY A 82 2.23 8.75 12.91
CA GLY A 82 2.95 8.28 14.09
C GLY A 82 2.05 7.48 15.05
N SER A 83 0.84 7.98 15.31
CA SER A 83 -0.14 7.25 16.12
C SER A 83 -0.52 5.87 15.53
N HIS A 84 -0.54 5.74 14.20
CA HIS A 84 -0.86 4.48 13.53
C HIS A 84 0.28 3.46 13.64
N LEU A 85 1.52 3.91 13.48
CA LEU A 85 2.71 3.06 13.65
C LEU A 85 2.81 2.51 15.07
N ILE A 86 2.57 3.38 16.06
CA ILE A 86 2.61 3.01 17.46
C ILE A 86 1.46 2.05 17.84
N ARG A 87 0.29 2.17 17.19
CA ARG A 87 -0.75 1.10 17.27
C ARG A 87 -0.30 -0.21 16.66
N GLY A 88 0.45 -0.17 15.56
CA GLY A 88 1.11 -1.35 14.98
C GLY A 88 2.10 -2.01 15.95
N ALA A 89 2.75 -1.23 16.81
CA ALA A 89 3.59 -1.72 17.91
C ALA A 89 2.80 -2.19 19.15
N GLY A 90 1.47 -2.06 19.15
CA GLY A 90 0.59 -2.49 20.23
C GLY A 90 0.17 -1.39 21.21
N PHE A 91 0.60 -0.14 21.03
CA PHE A 91 0.29 0.96 21.94
C PHE A 91 -0.77 1.89 21.32
N ALA A 92 -1.84 2.16 22.06
CA ALA A 92 -2.93 2.99 21.59
C ALA A 92 -3.42 3.91 22.71
N THR A 93 -3.92 5.09 22.39
CA THR A 93 -4.52 5.95 23.42
C THR A 93 -5.82 5.34 23.95
N LYS A 94 -6.13 5.58 25.22
CA LYS A 94 -7.40 5.15 25.81
C LYS A 94 -8.62 5.65 25.02
N GLY A 95 -8.59 6.91 24.62
CA GLY A 95 -9.67 7.51 23.80
C GLY A 95 -9.89 6.77 22.48
N TRP A 96 -8.81 6.32 21.83
CA TRP A 96 -8.93 5.52 20.61
C TRP A 96 -9.51 4.14 20.91
N THR A 97 -8.98 3.40 21.90
CA THR A 97 -9.46 2.05 22.25
C THR A 97 -10.91 2.04 22.70
N ASP A 98 -11.33 3.02 23.50
CA ASP A 98 -12.73 3.19 23.92
C ASP A 98 -13.64 3.41 22.71
N THR A 99 -13.23 4.28 21.79
CA THR A 99 -14.00 4.60 20.57
C THR A 99 -14.16 3.37 19.69
N VAL A 100 -13.08 2.67 19.37
CA VAL A 100 -13.18 1.49 18.49
C VAL A 100 -13.87 0.31 19.15
N SER A 101 -13.75 0.16 20.47
CA SER A 101 -14.49 -0.85 21.23
C SER A 101 -15.99 -0.58 21.21
N GLU A 102 -16.39 0.67 21.44
CA GLU A 102 -17.79 1.10 21.38
C GLU A 102 -18.37 0.97 19.97
N ASN A 103 -17.60 1.34 18.93
CA ASN A 103 -18.00 1.13 17.54
C ASN A 103 -18.23 -0.35 17.22
N ALA A 104 -17.35 -1.24 17.70
CA ALA A 104 -17.50 -2.69 17.54
C ALA A 104 -18.74 -3.25 18.26
N ARG A 105 -19.14 -2.66 19.40
CA ARG A 105 -20.39 -3.00 20.10
C ARG A 105 -21.62 -2.53 19.32
N LYS A 106 -21.59 -1.31 18.77
CA LYS A 106 -22.68 -0.73 17.98
C LYS A 106 -22.83 -1.41 16.60
N ASN A 107 -21.71 -1.82 16.00
CA ASN A 107 -21.67 -2.44 14.68
C ASN A 107 -20.72 -3.65 14.69
N LYS A 108 -21.29 -4.87 14.69
CA LYS A 108 -20.52 -6.12 14.67
C LYS A 108 -19.63 -6.29 13.42
N LEU A 109 -19.86 -5.52 12.36
CA LEU A 109 -19.02 -5.50 11.16
C LEU A 109 -17.78 -4.61 11.33
N ASP A 110 -17.75 -3.72 12.31
CA ASP A 110 -16.55 -3.00 12.66
C ASP A 110 -15.59 -3.95 13.40
N LYS A 111 -14.47 -4.27 12.74
CA LYS A 111 -13.45 -5.19 13.26
C LYS A 111 -12.19 -4.48 13.74
N GLN A 112 -12.15 -3.15 13.81
CA GLN A 112 -10.92 -2.42 14.16
C GLN A 112 -10.40 -2.85 15.53
N PHE A 113 -11.27 -2.85 16.55
CA PHE A 113 -10.90 -3.26 17.90
C PHE A 113 -10.46 -4.73 17.97
N ALA A 114 -11.21 -5.63 17.33
CA ALA A 114 -10.87 -7.05 17.28
C ALA A 114 -9.54 -7.31 16.56
N THR A 115 -9.27 -6.59 15.46
CA THR A 115 -8.00 -6.67 14.71
C THR A 115 -6.84 -6.23 15.59
N PHE A 116 -6.97 -5.08 16.25
CA PHE A 116 -5.96 -4.58 17.19
C PHE A 116 -5.68 -5.58 18.30
N MET A 117 -6.71 -6.07 19.01
CA MET A 117 -6.55 -7.03 20.11
C MET A 117 -6.03 -8.40 19.67
N SER A 118 -6.08 -8.72 18.38
CA SER A 118 -5.53 -9.97 17.82
C SER A 118 -4.06 -9.88 17.41
N GLN A 119 -3.45 -8.69 17.49
CA GLN A 119 -2.03 -8.51 17.21
C GLN A 119 -1.16 -9.31 18.17
N GLU A 120 0.00 -9.74 17.68
CA GLU A 120 1.01 -10.39 18.51
C GLU A 120 1.65 -9.38 19.47
N ASP A 121 2.05 -9.83 20.65
CA ASP A 121 2.93 -9.03 21.49
C ASP A 121 4.31 -8.97 20.81
N LEU A 122 4.71 -7.79 20.37
CA LEU A 122 6.01 -7.60 19.73
C LEU A 122 7.17 -7.53 20.74
N ASN A 123 6.94 -7.81 22.03
CA ASN A 123 7.92 -7.80 23.11
C ASN A 123 8.77 -6.51 23.12
N CYS A 124 8.07 -5.38 23.11
CA CYS A 124 8.68 -4.05 23.14
C CYS A 124 7.91 -3.11 24.08
N SER A 125 8.59 -2.03 24.50
CA SER A 125 8.06 -0.95 25.32
C SER A 125 8.22 0.40 24.63
N LEU A 126 7.18 1.24 24.65
CA LEU A 126 7.28 2.65 24.25
C LEU A 126 7.79 3.47 25.44
N VAL A 127 9.07 3.83 25.41
CA VAL A 127 9.75 4.48 26.56
C VAL A 127 10.13 5.94 26.31
N GLY A 128 10.09 6.41 25.06
CA GLY A 128 10.45 7.79 24.72
C GLY A 128 9.49 8.43 23.72
N VAL A 129 9.14 9.69 23.94
CA VAL A 129 8.26 10.48 23.07
C VAL A 129 8.88 11.84 22.79
N CYS A 130 8.94 12.24 21.52
CA CYS A 130 9.29 13.59 21.09
C CYS A 130 8.28 14.09 20.05
N ASP A 131 7.62 15.21 20.30
CA ASP A 131 6.77 15.90 19.32
C ASP A 131 6.78 17.40 19.61
N LEU A 132 6.85 18.21 18.53
CA LEU A 132 6.88 19.67 18.61
C LEU A 132 5.51 20.27 18.89
N PHE A 133 4.43 19.50 18.78
CA PHE A 133 3.09 19.90 19.20
C PHE A 133 2.73 19.21 20.52
N ASP A 134 2.53 20.02 21.57
CA ASP A 134 2.23 19.55 22.93
C ASP A 134 1.10 18.52 22.99
N VAL A 135 0.03 18.74 22.22
CA VAL A 135 -1.12 17.84 22.17
C VAL A 135 -0.73 16.44 21.67
N ASN A 136 0.12 16.36 20.65
CA ASN A 136 0.57 15.07 20.12
C ASN A 136 1.49 14.35 21.12
N ALA A 137 2.41 15.08 21.76
CA ALA A 137 3.29 14.52 22.77
C ALA A 137 2.50 13.94 23.96
N GLU A 138 1.49 14.67 24.45
CA GLU A 138 0.58 14.19 25.50
C GLU A 138 -0.19 12.94 25.07
N LEU A 139 -0.68 12.90 23.83
CA LEU A 139 -1.35 11.71 23.30
C LEU A 139 -0.42 10.50 23.21
N ALA A 140 0.84 10.68 22.83
CA ALA A 140 1.81 9.59 22.78
C ALA A 140 2.13 9.03 24.18
N MET A 141 2.31 9.92 25.16
CA MET A 141 2.47 9.54 26.57
C MET A 141 1.27 8.72 27.05
N ASN A 142 0.05 9.17 26.76
CA ASN A 142 -1.17 8.45 27.11
C ASN A 142 -1.28 7.08 26.42
N ALA A 143 -0.72 6.92 25.21
CA ALA A 143 -0.69 5.62 24.53
C ALA A 143 0.24 4.62 25.22
N SER A 144 1.36 5.09 25.78
CA SER A 144 2.28 4.24 26.56
C SER A 144 1.67 3.72 27.87
N GLN A 145 0.63 4.38 28.40
CA GLN A 145 0.01 4.04 29.69
C GLN A 145 -1.24 3.16 29.56
N ASN A 146 -1.77 2.97 28.35
CA ASN A 146 -3.06 2.32 28.18
C ASN A 146 -2.98 0.81 28.44
N GLU A 147 -3.71 0.33 29.45
CA GLU A 147 -3.77 -1.10 29.80
C GLU A 147 -4.47 -1.97 28.74
N VAL A 148 -5.23 -1.36 27.82
CA VAL A 148 -5.83 -2.06 26.68
C VAL A 148 -4.78 -2.20 25.57
N ARG A 149 -3.92 -3.21 25.70
CA ARG A 149 -2.84 -3.54 24.75
C ARG A 149 -2.88 -5.03 24.37
N PRO A 150 -2.59 -5.39 23.12
CA PRO A 150 -2.43 -6.79 22.72
C PRO A 150 -1.25 -7.43 23.47
N GLY A 151 -1.45 -8.62 24.03
CA GLY A 151 -0.39 -9.37 24.72
C GLY A 151 -0.17 -9.05 26.20
N GLY A 152 -0.72 -7.96 26.74
CA GLY A 152 -0.57 -7.64 28.17
C GLY A 152 -0.73 -6.16 28.48
N LYS A 153 -0.22 -5.74 29.65
CA LYS A 153 -0.18 -4.33 30.06
C LYS A 153 1.13 -3.67 29.64
N PRO A 154 1.16 -2.33 29.41
CA PRO A 154 2.42 -1.62 29.24
C PRO A 154 3.34 -1.79 30.45
N GLN A 155 4.64 -1.94 30.19
CA GLN A 155 5.64 -2.17 31.23
C GLN A 155 6.28 -0.87 31.74
N ALA A 156 6.21 0.21 30.95
CA ALA A 156 6.78 1.51 31.26
C ALA A 156 5.87 2.63 30.76
N THR A 157 5.94 3.78 31.43
CA THR A 157 5.41 5.04 30.90
C THR A 157 6.51 5.72 30.11
N ALA A 158 6.20 6.19 28.91
CA ALA A 158 7.17 6.91 28.10
C ALA A 158 7.63 8.19 28.82
N THR A 159 8.88 8.59 28.60
CA THR A 159 9.38 9.90 28.98
C THR A 159 9.21 10.86 27.82
N ARG A 160 8.71 12.06 28.10
CA ARG A 160 8.61 13.13 27.11
C ARG A 160 9.93 13.88 27.00
N TYR A 161 10.42 14.03 25.77
CA TYR A 161 11.56 14.86 25.40
C TYR A 161 11.08 16.06 24.61
N ARG A 162 11.78 17.19 24.76
CA ARG A 162 11.47 18.41 23.99
C ARG A 162 12.21 18.39 22.66
N HIS A 163 13.46 17.93 22.66
CA HIS A 163 14.27 17.81 21.46
C HIS A 163 14.62 16.34 21.20
N TYR A 164 14.56 15.93 19.92
CA TYR A 164 14.83 14.53 19.57
C TYR A 164 16.26 14.11 19.94
N THR A 165 17.21 15.04 19.95
CA THR A 165 18.60 14.78 20.37
C THR A 165 18.69 14.32 21.82
N GLU A 166 17.82 14.80 22.71
CA GLU A 166 17.74 14.34 24.11
C GLU A 166 17.21 12.91 24.19
N LEU A 167 16.22 12.57 23.35
CA LEU A 167 15.70 11.20 23.22
C LEU A 167 16.79 10.26 22.70
N LEU A 168 17.54 10.66 21.67
CA LEU A 168 18.62 9.85 21.10
C LEU A 168 19.81 9.66 22.05
N ALA A 169 20.04 10.61 22.96
CA ALA A 169 21.07 10.51 24.00
C ALA A 169 20.71 9.54 25.14
N ASN A 170 19.48 9.01 25.18
CA ASN A 170 19.09 8.00 26.16
C ASN A 170 19.59 6.62 25.73
N ASP A 171 20.50 6.04 26.51
CA ASP A 171 21.07 4.71 26.27
C ASP A 171 20.06 3.57 26.43
N ASP A 172 18.98 3.77 27.18
CA ASP A 172 17.92 2.78 27.39
C ASP A 172 17.03 2.60 26.14
N ILE A 173 17.12 3.47 25.14
CA ILE A 173 16.36 3.35 23.88
C ILE A 173 17.18 2.56 22.86
N ASP A 174 16.64 1.45 22.36
CA ASP A 174 17.29 0.62 21.32
C ASP A 174 17.02 1.14 19.91
N ALA A 175 15.81 1.67 19.68
CA ALA A 175 15.32 1.98 18.34
C ALA A 175 14.32 3.15 18.35
N VAL A 176 14.22 3.86 17.24
CA VAL A 176 13.30 4.99 17.07
C VAL A 176 12.42 4.84 15.84
N VAL A 177 11.16 5.19 16.01
CA VAL A 177 10.22 5.43 14.91
C VAL A 177 10.25 6.93 14.60
N VAL A 178 10.52 7.28 13.35
CA VAL A 178 10.55 8.65 12.83
C VAL A 178 9.33 8.83 11.93
N ALA A 179 8.38 9.66 12.39
CA ALA A 179 7.14 9.96 11.68
C ALA A 179 6.86 11.48 11.68
N THR A 180 7.92 12.25 11.45
CA THR A 180 7.91 13.70 11.30
C THR A 180 7.52 14.08 9.86
N PRO A 181 7.51 15.38 9.50
CA PRO A 181 7.51 15.80 8.09
C PRO A 181 8.81 15.43 7.37
N ASP A 182 8.76 15.30 6.04
CA ASP A 182 9.86 14.80 5.20
C ASP A 182 11.20 15.54 5.41
N HIS A 183 11.17 16.87 5.55
CA HIS A 183 12.36 17.70 5.78
C HIS A 183 13.11 17.43 7.09
N TRP A 184 12.53 16.64 8.00
CA TRP A 184 13.18 16.21 9.24
C TRP A 184 13.68 14.76 9.20
N HIS A 185 13.20 13.95 8.26
CA HIS A 185 13.49 12.51 8.23
C HIS A 185 14.98 12.20 8.13
N SER A 186 15.68 12.81 7.17
CA SER A 186 17.10 12.58 6.91
C SER A 186 17.95 12.89 8.14
N ARG A 187 17.83 14.11 8.67
CA ARG A 187 18.60 14.56 9.83
C ARG A 187 18.38 13.68 11.06
N ILE A 188 17.12 13.42 11.43
CA ILE A 188 16.82 12.59 12.61
C ILE A 188 17.35 11.17 12.42
N SER A 189 17.17 10.59 11.23
CA SER A 189 17.60 9.22 10.95
C SER A 189 19.13 9.08 10.93
N ILE A 190 19.84 10.07 10.38
CA ILE A 190 21.31 10.14 10.40
C ILE A 190 21.82 10.26 11.83
N ASP A 191 21.23 11.15 12.64
CA ASP A 191 21.65 11.35 14.02
C ASP A 191 21.34 10.12 14.89
N ALA A 192 20.19 9.47 14.67
CA ALA A 192 19.83 8.21 15.32
C ALA A 192 20.81 7.09 14.96
N ALA A 193 21.14 6.96 13.67
CA ALA A 193 22.11 5.97 13.20
C ALA A 193 23.50 6.19 13.83
N LYS A 194 23.95 7.45 13.93
CA LYS A 194 25.22 7.81 14.59
C LYS A 194 25.20 7.55 16.10
N ALA A 195 24.05 7.68 16.74
CA ALA A 195 23.83 7.33 18.14
C ALA A 195 23.63 5.82 18.36
N GLY A 196 23.79 4.98 17.33
CA GLY A 196 23.65 3.53 17.41
C GLY A 196 22.21 3.03 17.56
N LYS A 197 21.21 3.88 17.26
CA LYS A 197 19.79 3.53 17.37
C LYS A 197 19.29 2.98 16.05
N HIS A 198 18.53 1.89 16.09
CA HIS A 198 17.84 1.38 14.90
C HIS A 198 16.71 2.33 14.47
N VAL A 199 16.42 2.41 13.17
CA VAL A 199 15.50 3.42 12.65
C VAL A 199 14.39 2.78 11.81
N TYR A 200 13.15 3.09 12.17
CA TYR A 200 12.01 3.01 11.27
C TYR A 200 11.68 4.43 10.83
N CYS A 201 11.79 4.74 9.54
CA CYS A 201 11.45 6.06 9.01
C CYS A 201 10.20 5.97 8.14
N GLU A 202 9.21 6.85 8.31
CA GLU A 202 8.09 6.93 7.36
C GLU A 202 8.55 7.32 5.96
N LYS A 203 7.74 6.93 4.96
CA LYS A 203 8.01 7.24 3.55
C LYS A 203 7.95 8.74 3.27
N GLY A 204 8.43 9.15 2.09
CA GLY A 204 8.87 10.53 1.88
C GLY A 204 10.26 10.70 2.49
N LEU A 205 11.18 9.81 2.09
CA LEU A 205 12.44 9.54 2.80
C LEU A 205 13.22 10.82 3.11
N THR A 206 13.33 11.73 2.13
CA THR A 206 14.08 12.99 2.25
C THR A 206 13.42 14.11 1.44
N ARG A 207 13.73 15.36 1.80
CA ARG A 207 13.26 16.53 1.05
C ARG A 207 14.12 16.79 -0.18
N THR A 208 15.42 16.48 -0.12
CA THR A 208 16.35 16.66 -1.24
C THR A 208 17.05 15.36 -1.62
N PHE A 209 17.58 15.31 -2.84
CA PHE A 209 18.35 14.18 -3.34
C PHE A 209 19.63 13.96 -2.53
N ASP A 210 20.37 15.02 -2.20
CA ASP A 210 21.63 14.92 -1.44
C ASP A 210 21.40 14.34 -0.05
N GLU A 211 20.30 14.74 0.62
CA GLU A 211 19.88 14.13 1.88
C GLU A 211 19.67 12.60 1.76
N ALA A 212 19.20 12.12 0.59
CA ALA A 212 19.00 10.68 0.37
C ALA A 212 20.34 9.93 0.27
N ILE A 213 21.33 10.53 -0.39
CA ILE A 213 22.71 10.00 -0.45
C ILE A 213 23.31 9.93 0.95
N ASP A 214 23.22 11.02 1.70
CA ASP A 214 23.80 11.11 3.05
C ASP A 214 23.17 10.10 4.02
N LEU A 215 21.85 9.93 3.95
CA LEU A 215 21.15 8.95 4.75
C LEU A 215 21.54 7.51 4.37
N TYR A 216 21.55 7.21 3.07
CA TYR A 216 22.00 5.91 2.56
C TYR A 216 23.40 5.57 3.06
N ASP A 217 24.37 6.45 2.82
CA ASP A 217 25.77 6.24 3.20
C ASP A 217 25.93 6.12 4.71
N THR A 218 25.20 6.91 5.49
CA THR A 218 25.23 6.83 6.96
C THR A 218 24.73 5.46 7.44
N VAL A 219 23.57 5.00 6.96
CA VAL A 219 23.01 3.70 7.37
C VAL A 219 23.92 2.55 6.94
N LYS A 220 24.49 2.61 5.72
CA LYS A 220 25.46 1.62 5.25
C LYS A 220 26.72 1.59 6.10
N LYS A 221 27.19 2.76 6.57
CA LYS A 221 28.39 2.89 7.39
C LYS A 221 28.19 2.45 8.84
N THR A 222 27.06 2.80 9.45
CA THR A 222 26.79 2.45 10.85
C THR A 222 26.25 1.02 11.01
N GLY A 223 25.68 0.44 9.95
CA GLY A 223 25.17 -0.92 9.96
C GLY A 223 23.89 -1.11 10.77
N ILE A 224 23.19 -0.02 11.13
CA ILE A 224 21.91 -0.13 11.83
C ILE A 224 20.85 -0.81 10.96
N THR A 225 19.95 -1.58 11.59
CA THR A 225 18.69 -1.97 10.97
C THR A 225 17.82 -0.74 10.69
N PHE A 226 17.66 -0.43 9.40
CA PHE A 226 16.82 0.65 8.89
C PHE A 226 15.63 0.08 8.12
N GLN A 227 14.42 0.61 8.33
CA GLN A 227 13.25 0.29 7.51
C GLN A 227 12.48 1.55 7.10
N LEU A 228 12.18 1.69 5.80
CA LEU A 228 11.31 2.73 5.27
C LEU A 228 9.83 2.31 5.34
N GLY A 229 8.94 3.24 5.68
CA GLY A 229 7.52 3.01 5.97
C GLY A 229 6.60 2.65 4.80
N HIS A 230 6.91 1.62 4.01
CA HIS A 230 6.03 1.07 2.97
C HIS A 230 5.29 -0.20 3.42
N GLN A 231 4.23 -0.03 4.21
CA GLN A 231 3.47 -1.17 4.78
C GLN A 231 2.81 -2.05 3.72
N ASN A 232 2.62 -1.53 2.50
CA ASN A 232 2.10 -2.31 1.37
C ASN A 232 2.97 -3.52 1.03
N ARG A 233 4.24 -3.56 1.45
CA ARG A 233 5.11 -4.75 1.33
C ARG A 233 4.64 -5.96 2.15
N GLN A 234 3.69 -5.77 3.05
CA GLN A 234 3.09 -6.86 3.84
C GLN A 234 1.76 -7.37 3.26
N VAL A 235 1.40 -6.89 2.06
CA VAL A 235 0.15 -7.23 1.39
C VAL A 235 0.33 -8.49 0.56
N GLU A 236 -0.45 -9.52 0.87
CA GLU A 236 -0.37 -10.82 0.20
C GLU A 236 -0.63 -10.72 -1.32
N ALA A 237 -1.48 -9.79 -1.75
CA ALA A 237 -1.77 -9.58 -3.17
C ALA A 237 -0.51 -9.26 -4.00
N ASN A 238 0.44 -8.50 -3.44
CA ASN A 238 1.68 -8.15 -4.12
C ASN A 238 2.61 -9.38 -4.22
N GLU A 239 2.65 -10.21 -3.17
CA GLU A 239 3.40 -11.48 -3.19
C GLU A 239 2.83 -12.42 -4.27
N LYS A 240 1.50 -12.52 -4.39
CA LYS A 240 0.82 -13.32 -5.42
C LYS A 240 0.98 -12.74 -6.83
N ALA A 241 0.96 -11.42 -6.99
CA ALA A 241 1.24 -10.76 -8.26
C ALA A 241 2.67 -11.03 -8.73
N LYS A 242 3.65 -10.91 -7.82
CA LYS A 242 5.06 -11.27 -8.09
C LYS A 242 5.19 -12.72 -8.58
N GLN A 243 4.48 -13.67 -7.96
CA GLN A 243 4.51 -15.07 -8.42
C GLN A 243 4.05 -15.24 -9.88
N ILE A 244 3.05 -14.48 -10.33
CA ILE A 244 2.57 -14.52 -11.72
C ILE A 244 3.61 -13.92 -12.68
N ILE A 245 4.22 -12.80 -12.26
CA ILE A 245 5.23 -12.08 -13.04
C ILE A 245 6.50 -12.94 -13.18
N ASP A 246 7.02 -13.47 -12.07
CA ASP A 246 8.23 -14.32 -12.03
C ASP A 246 8.05 -15.62 -12.87
N GLN A 247 6.82 -16.09 -13.03
CA GLN A 247 6.49 -17.25 -13.88
C GLN A 247 6.37 -16.89 -15.38
N GLY A 248 6.54 -15.62 -15.75
CA GLY A 248 6.44 -15.15 -17.12
C GLY A 248 5.02 -15.23 -17.70
N LEU A 249 3.98 -15.29 -16.86
CA LEU A 249 2.60 -15.49 -17.31
C LEU A 249 1.99 -14.25 -17.99
N LEU A 250 2.66 -13.10 -17.93
CA LEU A 250 2.29 -11.89 -18.66
C LEU A 250 3.03 -11.77 -20.00
N GLY A 251 4.05 -12.60 -20.26
CA GLY A 251 5.01 -12.38 -21.34
C GLY A 251 5.94 -11.18 -21.07
N PRO A 252 6.69 -10.71 -22.08
CA PRO A 252 7.48 -9.47 -21.97
C PRO A 252 6.62 -8.27 -21.55
N ILE A 253 7.05 -7.54 -20.51
CA ILE A 253 6.36 -6.36 -19.98
C ILE A 253 7.14 -5.11 -20.38
N ASN A 254 6.52 -4.25 -21.20
CA ASN A 254 7.19 -3.04 -21.70
C ASN A 254 6.57 -1.74 -21.18
N LEU A 255 5.36 -1.80 -20.61
CA LEU A 255 4.67 -0.62 -20.06
C LEU A 255 4.00 -0.94 -18.73
N VAL A 256 4.24 -0.06 -17.75
CA VAL A 256 3.52 -0.04 -16.48
C VAL A 256 2.86 1.32 -16.30
N GLU A 257 1.57 1.34 -15.97
CA GLU A 257 0.83 2.55 -15.62
C GLU A 257 0.45 2.51 -14.14
N ILE A 258 0.84 3.53 -13.39
CA ILE A 258 0.44 3.73 -12.00
C ILE A 258 -0.30 5.06 -11.83
N ALA A 259 -1.26 5.09 -10.92
CA ALA A 259 -2.14 6.24 -10.80
C ALA A 259 -2.64 6.49 -9.37
N THR A 260 -2.56 7.75 -8.94
CA THR A 260 -3.21 8.21 -7.72
C THR A 260 -4.27 9.27 -7.98
N ASN A 261 -5.50 8.95 -7.57
CA ASN A 261 -6.66 9.84 -7.69
C ASN A 261 -7.27 10.08 -6.30
N ARG A 262 -7.48 11.35 -5.95
CA ARG A 262 -8.18 11.83 -4.75
C ARG A 262 -9.13 12.94 -5.14
N ASN A 263 -10.20 13.14 -4.37
CA ASN A 263 -11.15 14.23 -4.58
C ASN A 263 -11.78 14.68 -3.26
N SER A 264 -10.94 15.05 -2.30
CA SER A 264 -11.40 15.65 -1.06
C SER A 264 -10.32 16.54 -0.46
N PRO A 265 -10.70 17.54 0.37
CA PRO A 265 -9.72 18.32 1.14
C PRO A 265 -8.78 17.41 1.93
N TRP A 266 -9.31 16.32 2.50
CA TRP A 266 -8.52 15.31 3.17
C TRP A 266 -7.49 14.67 2.21
N GLY A 267 -7.92 14.19 1.05
CA GLY A 267 -7.02 13.59 0.06
C GLY A 267 -5.99 14.56 -0.55
N ALA A 268 -6.21 15.87 -0.42
CA ALA A 268 -5.35 16.93 -0.95
C ALA A 268 -4.56 17.70 0.12
N TRP A 269 -4.46 17.11 1.32
CA TRP A 269 -3.74 17.64 2.49
C TRP A 269 -4.25 18.97 3.04
N VAL A 270 -5.51 19.32 2.76
CA VAL A 270 -6.19 20.52 3.24
C VAL A 270 -6.98 20.20 4.51
N TRP A 271 -6.28 20.03 5.63
CA TRP A 271 -6.88 19.71 6.93
C TRP A 271 -7.31 20.94 7.72
N GLY A 272 -8.22 20.77 8.69
CA GLY A 272 -8.45 21.79 9.70
C GLY A 272 -7.20 22.02 10.56
N ILE A 273 -6.97 23.27 10.97
CA ILE A 273 -5.93 23.62 11.95
C ILE A 273 -6.47 23.25 13.33
N HIS A 274 -5.68 22.53 14.13
CA HIS A 274 -6.12 22.10 15.46
C HIS A 274 -6.42 23.32 16.35
N PRO A 275 -7.54 23.37 17.11
CA PRO A 275 -7.92 24.56 17.91
C PRO A 275 -6.88 24.97 18.95
N LYS A 276 -6.09 24.00 19.45
CA LYS A 276 -4.96 24.25 20.37
C LYS A 276 -3.66 24.63 19.66
N GLY A 277 -3.61 24.71 18.34
CA GLY A 277 -2.40 25.07 17.59
C GLY A 277 -2.09 26.56 17.72
N ASN A 278 -1.05 26.90 18.48
CA ASN A 278 -0.58 28.27 18.67
C ASN A 278 0.88 28.27 19.15
N LYS A 279 1.50 29.46 19.25
CA LYS A 279 2.92 29.63 19.62
C LYS A 279 3.32 29.06 20.99
N LYS A 280 2.36 28.78 21.88
CA LYS A 280 2.64 28.20 23.20
C LYS A 280 2.69 26.68 23.17
N THR A 281 2.04 26.06 22.18
CA THR A 281 1.87 24.62 22.08
C THR A 281 2.67 24.01 20.94
N ILE A 282 3.13 24.84 20.00
CA ILE A 282 3.93 24.44 18.83
C ILE A 282 5.29 25.12 18.93
N ASP A 283 6.36 24.31 18.93
CA ASP A 283 7.71 24.79 18.71
C ASP A 283 7.97 24.97 17.20
N TRP A 284 7.56 26.13 16.71
CA TRP A 284 7.64 26.49 15.30
C TRP A 284 9.06 26.75 14.83
N ASP A 285 9.90 27.36 15.68
CA ASP A 285 11.26 27.70 15.31
C ASP A 285 12.09 26.44 15.09
N THR A 286 11.91 25.42 15.93
CA THR A 286 12.44 24.09 15.65
C THR A 286 11.79 23.53 14.40
N PHE A 287 10.45 23.51 14.26
CA PHE A 287 9.80 22.90 13.08
C PHE A 287 10.37 23.39 11.75
N GLN A 288 10.53 24.71 11.58
CA GLN A 288 10.97 25.31 10.33
C GLN A 288 12.50 25.34 10.15
N GLU A 289 13.28 24.83 11.09
CA GLU A 289 14.74 25.00 11.09
C GLU A 289 15.43 24.45 9.83
N PRO A 290 15.08 23.26 9.29
CA PRO A 290 15.64 22.75 8.04
C PRO A 290 15.03 23.38 6.78
N SER A 291 13.97 24.18 6.93
CA SER A 291 13.28 24.80 5.80
C SER A 291 14.17 25.89 5.19
N PRO A 292 14.30 25.95 3.85
CA PRO A 292 15.08 26.99 3.19
C PRO A 292 14.42 28.37 3.33
N ASN A 293 13.09 28.42 3.49
CA ASN A 293 12.32 29.66 3.56
C ASN A 293 11.59 29.76 4.91
N LYS A 294 12.17 30.51 5.85
CA LYS A 294 11.60 30.72 7.19
C LYS A 294 10.52 31.79 7.17
N VAL A 295 9.44 31.57 7.93
CA VAL A 295 8.32 32.52 8.08
C VAL A 295 8.03 32.79 9.56
N PRO A 296 7.61 34.02 9.92
CA PRO A 296 7.22 34.31 11.29
C PRO A 296 5.99 33.51 11.71
N PHE A 297 5.88 33.18 13.00
CA PHE A 297 4.70 32.50 13.52
C PHE A 297 3.42 33.34 13.29
N GLY A 298 2.44 32.76 12.63
CA GLY A 298 1.17 33.41 12.27
C GLY A 298 0.22 32.41 11.59
N GLU A 299 -0.77 32.92 10.87
CA GLU A 299 -1.74 32.07 10.15
C GLU A 299 -1.05 31.16 9.12
N GLU A 300 -0.07 31.70 8.38
CA GLU A 300 0.67 30.95 7.38
C GLU A 300 1.55 29.86 8.00
N ALA A 301 2.23 30.16 9.11
CA ALA A 301 2.98 29.15 9.87
C ALA A 301 2.08 28.01 10.34
N LEU A 302 0.87 28.30 10.81
CA LEU A 302 -0.10 27.26 11.20
C LEU A 302 -0.54 26.41 9.99
N LYS A 303 -0.81 27.04 8.83
CA LYS A 303 -1.11 26.30 7.61
C LYS A 303 0.04 25.36 7.24
N ARG A 304 1.27 25.87 7.23
CA ARG A 304 2.49 25.12 6.92
C ARG A 304 2.76 24.00 7.92
N PHE A 305 2.57 24.22 9.22
CA PHE A 305 2.73 23.19 10.24
C PHE A 305 1.79 21.99 10.02
N PHE A 306 0.50 22.26 9.81
CA PHE A 306 -0.50 21.20 9.69
C PHE A 306 -0.61 20.61 8.27
N ARG A 307 -0.31 21.40 7.23
CA ARG A 307 -0.51 21.04 5.81
C ARG A 307 0.80 21.03 5.02
N TRP A 308 1.93 20.79 5.70
CA TRP A 308 3.30 20.91 5.16
C TRP A 308 3.52 20.29 3.77
N ARG A 309 2.80 19.22 3.43
CA ARG A 309 2.85 18.54 2.10
C ARG A 309 2.48 19.44 0.92
N CYS A 310 1.82 20.58 1.18
CA CYS A 310 1.48 21.57 0.16
C CYS A 310 2.67 22.49 -0.22
N TRP A 311 3.82 22.41 0.46
CA TRP A 311 4.98 23.26 0.20
C TRP A 311 6.27 22.44 0.03
N PHE A 312 7.02 22.74 -1.04
CA PHE A 312 8.34 22.14 -1.30
C PHE A 312 9.38 22.45 -0.22
N ASP A 313 9.12 23.49 0.58
CA ASP A 313 9.90 23.84 1.77
C ASP A 313 9.99 22.71 2.82
N TYR A 314 9.02 21.79 2.82
CA TYR A 314 8.88 20.77 3.86
C TYR A 314 8.80 19.33 3.36
N GLY A 315 8.67 19.11 2.05
CA GLY A 315 8.62 17.79 1.40
C GLY A 315 8.55 17.88 -0.12
N THR A 316 8.20 16.79 -0.80
CA THR A 316 8.21 16.72 -2.28
C THR A 316 6.82 16.54 -2.91
N GLY A 317 5.77 16.74 -2.12
CA GLY A 317 4.39 16.74 -2.60
C GLY A 317 3.93 15.38 -3.11
N LEU A 318 3.27 15.36 -4.27
CA LEU A 318 2.75 14.11 -4.88
C LEU A 318 3.84 13.07 -5.11
N SER A 319 5.09 13.49 -5.37
CA SER A 319 6.21 12.60 -5.66
C SER A 319 6.58 11.72 -4.44
N GLY A 320 7.11 12.31 -3.37
CA GLY A 320 7.47 11.56 -2.17
C GLY A 320 6.27 11.06 -1.35
N ASP A 321 5.09 11.70 -1.46
CA ASP A 321 3.93 11.25 -0.70
C ASP A 321 3.15 10.12 -1.41
N LEU A 322 2.74 10.28 -2.66
CA LEU A 322 1.80 9.34 -3.29
C LEU A 322 2.43 8.46 -4.36
N LEU A 323 3.28 9.02 -5.22
CA LEU A 323 4.04 8.23 -6.20
C LEU A 323 4.90 7.18 -5.49
N SER A 324 5.59 7.53 -4.40
CA SER A 324 6.42 6.59 -3.63
C SER A 324 5.70 5.27 -3.29
N HIS A 325 4.43 5.35 -2.87
CA HIS A 325 3.63 4.16 -2.56
C HIS A 325 3.38 3.26 -3.76
N ASP A 326 2.98 3.86 -4.88
CA ASP A 326 2.65 3.13 -6.10
C ASP A 326 3.93 2.60 -6.77
N PHE A 327 5.01 3.38 -6.75
CA PHE A 327 6.33 2.98 -7.21
C PHE A 327 6.85 1.78 -6.41
N ASP A 328 6.85 1.84 -5.08
CA ASP A 328 7.31 0.75 -4.24
C ASP A 328 6.48 -0.54 -4.44
N ALA A 329 5.17 -0.39 -4.69
CA ALA A 329 4.31 -1.52 -5.03
C ALA A 329 4.75 -2.21 -6.33
N ILE A 330 5.06 -1.45 -7.38
CA ILE A 330 5.60 -2.05 -8.61
C ILE A 330 7.01 -2.60 -8.39
N ASN A 331 7.86 -1.87 -7.67
CA ASN A 331 9.25 -2.25 -7.45
C ASN A 331 9.38 -3.53 -6.62
N GLN A 332 8.50 -3.78 -5.64
CA GLN A 332 8.48 -5.06 -4.92
C GLN A 332 7.99 -6.23 -5.79
N MET A 333 7.14 -5.98 -6.79
CA MET A 333 6.57 -7.03 -7.65
C MET A 333 7.51 -7.39 -8.81
N MET A 334 8.14 -6.38 -9.40
CA MET A 334 8.91 -6.48 -10.65
C MET A 334 10.41 -6.24 -10.48
N GLU A 335 10.87 -5.78 -9.31
CA GLU A 335 12.30 -5.51 -9.03
C GLU A 335 12.94 -4.58 -10.08
N ILE A 336 12.22 -3.48 -10.40
CA ILE A 336 12.60 -2.56 -11.49
C ILE A 336 13.83 -1.71 -11.14
N GLY A 337 14.08 -1.40 -9.87
CA GLY A 337 15.23 -0.62 -9.44
C GLY A 337 15.11 0.87 -9.75
N ILE A 338 16.24 1.55 -9.94
CA ILE A 338 16.29 2.99 -10.25
C ILE A 338 16.14 3.22 -11.76
N PRO A 339 15.25 4.14 -12.20
CA PRO A 339 15.11 4.47 -13.62
C PRO A 339 16.35 5.17 -14.18
N LYS A 340 16.63 4.97 -15.46
CA LYS A 340 17.73 5.68 -16.14
C LYS A 340 17.36 7.14 -16.40
N TYR A 341 16.11 7.40 -16.81
CA TYR A 341 15.61 8.74 -17.07
C TYR A 341 14.26 9.00 -16.40
N ALA A 342 14.01 10.23 -16.01
CA ALA A 342 12.68 10.70 -15.60
C ALA A 342 12.30 12.03 -16.27
N SER A 343 11.02 12.19 -16.60
CA SER A 343 10.44 13.46 -17.06
C SER A 343 9.12 13.71 -16.37
N SER A 344 8.90 14.90 -15.80
CA SER A 344 7.67 15.24 -15.07
C SER A 344 7.03 16.54 -15.53
N THR A 345 5.70 16.59 -15.47
CA THR A 345 4.88 17.78 -15.77
C THR A 345 3.67 17.84 -14.86
N GLY A 346 3.08 19.01 -14.66
CA GLY A 346 1.94 19.16 -13.76
C GLY A 346 1.59 20.61 -13.51
N GLY A 347 0.70 20.85 -12.56
CA GLY A 347 0.36 22.20 -12.12
C GLY A 347 -0.64 22.23 -10.97
N ILE A 348 -0.89 23.44 -10.48
CA ILE A 348 -1.94 23.72 -9.49
C ILE A 348 -3.16 24.20 -10.25
N TYR A 349 -4.12 23.31 -10.49
CA TYR A 349 -5.29 23.60 -11.32
C TYR A 349 -6.57 23.79 -10.49
N PHE A 350 -6.73 23.12 -9.37
CA PHE A 350 -7.95 23.12 -8.57
C PHE A 350 -7.80 23.79 -7.19
N TYR A 351 -6.85 23.37 -6.36
CA TYR A 351 -6.67 23.89 -5.01
C TYR A 351 -5.87 25.20 -5.01
N LYS A 352 -6.58 26.33 -5.01
CA LYS A 352 -6.00 27.68 -4.98
C LYS A 352 -5.77 28.19 -3.54
N ASP A 353 -5.10 27.39 -2.72
CA ASP A 353 -4.90 27.63 -1.27
C ASP A 353 -3.52 28.19 -0.91
N GLY A 354 -2.73 28.61 -1.90
CA GLY A 354 -1.38 29.17 -1.71
C GLY A 354 -0.27 28.12 -1.65
N ARG A 355 -0.57 26.85 -1.95
CA ARG A 355 0.43 25.80 -2.17
C ARG A 355 1.38 26.13 -3.32
N ASP A 356 2.58 25.55 -3.29
CA ASP A 356 3.52 25.55 -4.44
C ASP A 356 3.69 24.14 -5.05
N VAL A 357 3.23 23.11 -4.34
CA VAL A 357 3.13 21.72 -4.83
C VAL A 357 1.92 21.58 -5.76
N PRO A 358 2.07 20.95 -6.94
CA PRO A 358 0.97 20.76 -7.88
C PRO A 358 -0.08 19.77 -7.37
N ASP A 359 -1.33 19.99 -7.77
CA ASP A 359 -2.45 19.08 -7.46
C ASP A 359 -2.78 18.12 -8.60
N VAL A 360 -2.12 18.30 -9.75
CA VAL A 360 -2.04 17.36 -10.86
C VAL A 360 -0.57 17.17 -11.23
N TRP A 361 -0.08 15.93 -11.22
CA TRP A 361 1.31 15.59 -11.52
C TRP A 361 1.38 14.36 -12.41
N ASN A 362 2.20 14.37 -13.45
CA ASN A 362 2.52 13.22 -14.28
C ASN A 362 4.04 13.03 -14.35
N ALA A 363 4.50 11.78 -14.34
CA ALA A 363 5.91 11.43 -14.48
C ALA A 363 6.08 10.22 -15.40
N THR A 364 7.11 10.25 -16.24
CA THR A 364 7.55 9.12 -17.08
C THR A 364 8.92 8.69 -16.62
N PHE A 365 9.11 7.39 -16.42
CA PHE A 365 10.36 6.76 -16.00
C PHE A 365 10.79 5.72 -17.02
N GLU A 366 12.03 5.82 -17.51
CA GLU A 366 12.55 4.94 -18.55
C GLU A 366 13.61 3.99 -18.00
N TYR A 367 13.52 2.72 -18.39
CA TYR A 367 14.48 1.65 -18.07
C TYR A 367 14.92 0.97 -19.38
N PRO A 368 15.81 1.62 -20.17
CA PRO A 368 16.26 1.07 -21.45
C PRO A 368 16.87 -0.33 -21.32
N ASP A 369 17.62 -0.59 -20.23
CA ASP A 369 18.24 -1.90 -19.97
C ASP A 369 17.22 -3.00 -19.59
N LYS A 370 15.95 -2.64 -19.41
CA LYS A 370 14.84 -3.54 -19.09
C LYS A 370 13.72 -3.50 -20.13
N ASP A 371 13.91 -2.80 -21.25
CA ASP A 371 12.88 -2.56 -22.27
C ASP A 371 11.54 -2.06 -21.69
N LEU A 372 11.59 -1.21 -20.65
CA LEU A 372 10.42 -0.87 -19.83
C LEU A 372 10.26 0.65 -19.67
N THR A 373 9.03 1.11 -19.82
CA THR A 373 8.58 2.45 -19.39
C THR A 373 7.57 2.33 -18.25
N LEU A 374 7.70 3.17 -17.23
CA LEU A 374 6.71 3.33 -16.17
C LEU A 374 6.12 4.74 -16.22
N LEU A 375 4.79 4.82 -16.26
CA LEU A 375 4.03 6.07 -16.28
C LEU A 375 3.32 6.26 -14.94
N TYR A 376 3.49 7.44 -14.34
CA TYR A 376 2.72 7.91 -13.20
C TYR A 376 1.85 9.10 -13.60
N SER A 377 0.63 9.11 -13.08
CA SER A 377 -0.27 10.26 -13.20
C SER A 377 -1.13 10.39 -11.97
N ALA A 378 -1.33 11.62 -11.51
CA ALA A 378 -2.09 11.89 -10.32
C ALA A 378 -2.95 13.14 -10.42
N THR A 379 -4.07 13.11 -9.70
CA THR A 379 -4.96 14.24 -9.50
C THR A 379 -5.55 14.22 -8.09
N LEU A 380 -5.61 15.40 -7.46
CA LEU A 380 -6.24 15.60 -6.16
C LEU A 380 -7.68 16.12 -6.23
N SER A 381 -8.24 16.24 -7.45
CA SER A 381 -9.59 16.76 -7.73
C SER A 381 -10.51 15.76 -8.48
N SER A 382 -10.17 14.47 -8.51
CA SER A 382 -11.02 13.41 -9.06
C SER A 382 -10.80 12.07 -8.36
N ASN A 383 -11.90 11.40 -8.01
CA ASN A 383 -11.89 10.08 -7.35
C ASN A 383 -12.10 8.94 -8.36
N ASN A 384 -12.11 9.23 -9.67
CA ASN A 384 -12.34 8.21 -10.68
C ASN A 384 -11.21 7.16 -10.65
N PRO A 385 -11.47 5.90 -10.31
CA PRO A 385 -10.40 4.94 -10.14
C PRO A 385 -9.82 4.47 -11.47
N ARG A 386 -8.49 4.34 -11.50
CA ARG A 386 -7.74 3.85 -12.67
C ARG A 386 -6.99 2.54 -12.39
N GLY A 387 -6.62 2.32 -11.12
CA GLY A 387 -5.79 1.19 -10.69
C GLY A 387 -4.39 1.21 -11.30
N ASN A 388 -3.55 0.26 -10.92
CA ASN A 388 -2.20 0.11 -11.49
C ASN A 388 -2.19 -1.02 -12.52
N ARG A 389 -1.56 -0.82 -13.67
CA ARG A 389 -1.59 -1.73 -14.82
C ARG A 389 -0.18 -2.16 -15.18
N ILE A 390 0.01 -3.46 -15.32
CA ILE A 390 1.25 -4.09 -15.76
C ILE A 390 0.93 -4.76 -17.09
N MET A 391 1.48 -4.23 -18.18
CA MET A 391 1.06 -4.55 -19.55
C MET A 391 2.12 -5.43 -20.21
N GLY A 392 1.89 -6.74 -20.12
CA GLY A 392 2.69 -7.74 -20.81
C GLY A 392 2.11 -8.10 -22.18
N HIS A 393 2.97 -8.60 -23.06
CA HIS A 393 2.63 -9.02 -24.42
C HIS A 393 1.57 -10.14 -24.46
N ASP A 394 1.58 -11.05 -23.49
CA ASP A 394 0.70 -12.21 -23.46
C ASP A 394 -0.50 -12.04 -22.53
N ALA A 395 -0.35 -11.24 -21.47
CA ALA A 395 -1.44 -10.86 -20.61
C ALA A 395 -1.16 -9.53 -19.89
N SER A 396 -2.23 -8.84 -19.51
CA SER A 396 -2.16 -7.64 -18.68
C SER A 396 -2.71 -7.92 -17.29
N MET A 397 -2.03 -7.39 -16.27
CA MET A 397 -2.47 -7.42 -14.88
C MET A 397 -2.96 -6.03 -14.45
N GLN A 398 -4.18 -5.98 -13.91
CA GLN A 398 -4.75 -4.81 -13.26
C GLN A 398 -4.75 -5.04 -11.75
N MET A 399 -3.95 -4.27 -11.03
CA MET A 399 -3.96 -4.19 -9.57
C MET A 399 -5.04 -3.20 -9.13
N GLY A 400 -5.97 -3.68 -8.32
CA GLY A 400 -7.01 -2.89 -7.67
C GLY A 400 -8.02 -2.15 -8.54
N GLY A 401 -8.96 -1.51 -7.84
CA GLY A 401 -10.13 -0.85 -8.43
C GLY A 401 -10.59 0.44 -7.72
N GLN A 402 -9.89 0.91 -6.67
CA GLN A 402 -10.14 2.22 -6.05
C GLN A 402 -8.83 2.91 -5.65
N SER A 403 -8.49 3.98 -6.35
CA SER A 403 -7.39 4.89 -6.01
C SER A 403 -7.61 5.51 -4.63
N GLY A 404 -6.78 5.12 -3.67
CA GLY A 404 -7.00 5.39 -2.25
C GLY A 404 -5.83 5.01 -1.33
N GLY A 405 -4.59 5.38 -1.67
CA GLY A 405 -3.49 5.59 -0.71
C GLY A 405 -3.27 4.46 0.28
N GLY A 406 -2.73 3.34 -0.19
CA GLY A 406 -2.43 2.20 0.66
C GLY A 406 -3.59 1.21 0.85
N SER A 407 -4.51 1.14 -0.13
CA SER A 407 -5.55 0.11 -0.10
C SER A 407 -5.01 -1.23 -0.61
N VAL A 408 -5.15 -2.28 0.20
CA VAL A 408 -4.89 -3.67 -0.18
C VAL A 408 -5.95 -4.08 -1.20
N HIS A 409 -5.50 -4.45 -2.40
CA HIS A 409 -6.38 -4.80 -3.50
C HIS A 409 -6.10 -6.19 -4.03
N GLY A 410 -7.14 -6.84 -4.55
CA GLY A 410 -6.95 -7.98 -5.42
C GLY A 410 -6.31 -7.57 -6.74
N PHE A 411 -6.14 -8.54 -7.63
CA PHE A 411 -5.75 -8.28 -9.00
C PHE A 411 -6.53 -9.15 -9.97
N VAL A 412 -6.56 -8.69 -11.21
CA VAL A 412 -7.16 -9.39 -12.33
C VAL A 412 -6.12 -9.47 -13.43
N VAL A 413 -5.95 -10.67 -14.00
CA VAL A 413 -5.11 -10.90 -15.17
C VAL A 413 -5.98 -11.30 -16.34
N THR A 414 -5.81 -10.61 -17.47
CA THR A 414 -6.55 -10.86 -18.71
C THR A 414 -5.57 -11.17 -19.82
N ALA A 415 -5.78 -12.28 -20.52
CA ALA A 415 -4.97 -12.65 -21.68
C ALA A 415 -5.14 -11.62 -22.81
N ASP A 416 -4.05 -11.33 -23.51
CA ASP A 416 -4.09 -10.57 -24.75
C ASP A 416 -4.66 -11.43 -25.89
N SER A 417 -5.41 -10.82 -26.81
CA SER A 417 -5.97 -11.56 -27.95
C SER A 417 -4.92 -11.99 -28.96
N GLU A 418 -3.79 -11.29 -29.00
CA GLU A 418 -2.65 -11.57 -29.88
C GLU A 418 -1.52 -12.30 -29.14
N SER A 419 -1.79 -12.83 -27.93
CA SER A 419 -0.80 -13.57 -27.14
C SER A 419 -0.16 -14.70 -27.94
N THR A 420 1.16 -14.75 -27.92
CA THR A 420 1.95 -15.84 -28.51
C THR A 420 2.01 -17.04 -27.58
N GLN A 421 2.06 -16.83 -26.27
CA GLN A 421 2.06 -17.87 -25.23
C GLN A 421 0.71 -18.61 -25.12
N TYR A 422 -0.40 -17.90 -25.28
CA TYR A 422 -1.76 -18.43 -25.09
C TYR A 422 -2.49 -18.74 -26.41
N LYS A 423 -1.82 -18.58 -27.57
CA LYS A 423 -2.40 -18.72 -28.92
C LYS A 423 -3.26 -19.97 -29.11
N ASP A 424 -2.74 -21.15 -28.79
CA ASP A 424 -3.48 -22.40 -28.99
C ASP A 424 -4.74 -22.48 -28.13
N ARG A 425 -4.66 -21.95 -26.89
CA ARG A 425 -5.78 -21.93 -25.94
C ARG A 425 -6.83 -20.89 -26.29
N LEU A 426 -6.41 -19.79 -26.91
CA LEU A 426 -7.31 -18.79 -27.49
C LEU A 426 -8.05 -19.39 -28.69
N ASN A 427 -7.31 -19.97 -29.63
CA ASN A 427 -7.86 -20.60 -30.84
C ASN A 427 -8.83 -21.75 -30.52
N SER A 428 -8.54 -22.54 -29.48
CA SER A 428 -9.41 -23.63 -29.04
C SER A 428 -10.57 -23.17 -28.13
N GLY A 429 -10.69 -21.87 -27.83
CA GLY A 429 -11.73 -21.31 -26.96
C GLY A 429 -11.61 -21.67 -25.47
N ILE A 430 -10.45 -22.18 -25.05
CA ILE A 430 -10.16 -22.47 -23.63
C ILE A 430 -10.02 -21.15 -22.88
N ILE A 431 -9.22 -20.23 -23.40
CA ILE A 431 -9.09 -18.85 -22.92
C ILE A 431 -10.03 -17.96 -23.74
N ASN A 432 -10.73 -17.05 -23.06
CA ASN A 432 -11.55 -16.03 -23.69
C ASN A 432 -11.16 -14.69 -23.10
N THR A 433 -10.65 -13.78 -23.93
CA THR A 433 -10.12 -12.47 -23.53
C THR A 433 -11.15 -11.54 -22.87
N ARG A 434 -12.46 -11.84 -22.98
CA ARG A 434 -13.50 -11.10 -22.26
C ARG A 434 -13.54 -11.42 -20.76
N TYR A 435 -12.88 -12.51 -20.34
CA TYR A 435 -12.87 -12.97 -18.96
C TYR A 435 -11.43 -13.03 -18.44
N PRO A 436 -11.22 -12.75 -17.13
CA PRO A 436 -9.94 -12.97 -16.50
C PRO A 436 -9.46 -14.40 -16.63
N ILE A 437 -8.17 -14.59 -16.90
CA ILE A 437 -7.49 -15.88 -16.77
C ILE A 437 -7.10 -16.16 -15.32
N TYR A 438 -6.81 -15.11 -14.54
CA TYR A 438 -6.57 -15.19 -13.10
C TYR A 438 -7.26 -14.05 -12.36
N THR A 439 -7.80 -14.35 -11.18
CA THR A 439 -8.23 -13.32 -10.23
C THR A 439 -7.72 -13.69 -8.84
N TYR A 440 -7.16 -12.71 -8.13
CA TYR A 440 -6.92 -12.82 -6.70
C TYR A 440 -7.83 -11.82 -5.97
N SER A 441 -8.50 -12.28 -4.92
CA SER A 441 -9.29 -11.43 -4.03
C SER A 441 -8.73 -11.53 -2.61
N PRO A 442 -8.55 -10.42 -1.87
CA PRO A 442 -7.99 -10.47 -0.52
C PRO A 442 -8.76 -11.44 0.38
N GLY A 443 -8.03 -12.36 1.04
CA GLY A 443 -8.60 -13.39 1.90
C GLY A 443 -8.96 -14.71 1.21
N SER A 444 -8.81 -14.82 -0.11
CA SER A 444 -8.83 -16.12 -0.79
C SER A 444 -7.53 -16.90 -0.52
N LYS A 445 -7.64 -18.20 -0.23
CA LYS A 445 -6.46 -19.05 0.03
C LYS A 445 -5.64 -19.36 -1.23
N GLN A 446 -6.23 -19.18 -2.41
CA GLN A 446 -5.67 -19.55 -3.72
C GLN A 446 -6.00 -18.47 -4.76
N ILE A 447 -5.22 -18.44 -5.84
CA ILE A 447 -5.52 -17.65 -7.05
C ILE A 447 -6.60 -18.41 -7.83
N ASP A 448 -7.75 -17.78 -8.05
CA ASP A 448 -8.87 -18.43 -8.71
C ASP A 448 -8.66 -18.45 -10.22
N GLY A 449 -8.39 -19.63 -10.77
CA GLY A 449 -8.38 -19.91 -12.19
C GLY A 449 -9.81 -20.22 -12.64
N VAL A 450 -10.43 -19.25 -13.33
CA VAL A 450 -11.84 -19.20 -13.83
C VAL A 450 -12.79 -18.44 -12.89
N THR A 451 -13.15 -17.20 -13.26
CA THR A 451 -14.08 -16.39 -12.45
C THR A 451 -15.33 -15.87 -13.18
N SER A 452 -16.47 -16.03 -12.50
CA SER A 452 -17.77 -15.40 -12.79
C SER A 452 -17.78 -13.90 -12.47
N ALA A 453 -18.86 -13.18 -12.85
CA ALA A 453 -19.04 -11.75 -12.58
C ALA A 453 -18.90 -11.36 -11.08
N THR A 454 -19.12 -12.31 -10.18
CA THR A 454 -19.03 -12.13 -8.72
C THR A 454 -17.60 -11.90 -8.23
N SER A 455 -16.58 -12.56 -8.80
CA SER A 455 -15.19 -12.40 -8.32
C SER A 455 -14.58 -11.04 -8.70
N ARG A 456 -15.03 -10.44 -9.82
CA ARG A 456 -14.67 -9.08 -10.24
C ARG A 456 -15.16 -8.02 -9.24
N TYR A 457 -16.27 -8.27 -8.55
CA TYR A 457 -16.82 -7.38 -7.54
C TYR A 457 -15.96 -7.34 -6.25
N PHE A 458 -15.34 -8.45 -5.86
CA PHE A 458 -14.56 -8.55 -4.62
C PHE A 458 -13.12 -8.04 -4.75
N ALA A 459 -12.46 -8.21 -5.90
CA ALA A 459 -11.09 -7.70 -6.13
C ALA A 459 -10.97 -6.16 -6.04
N ASN A 460 -12.08 -5.45 -6.28
CA ASN A 460 -12.12 -3.98 -6.38
C ASN A 460 -12.27 -3.25 -5.04
N LYS A 461 -12.55 -3.93 -3.93
CA LYS A 461 -12.70 -3.27 -2.63
C LYS A 461 -11.33 -3.13 -1.96
N GLY A 462 -10.86 -1.89 -1.83
CA GLY A 462 -9.70 -1.55 -1.01
C GLY A 462 -9.96 -1.84 0.46
N LEU A 463 -9.01 -2.52 1.11
CA LEU A 463 -9.08 -2.82 2.54
C LEU A 463 -7.93 -2.13 3.27
N LEU A 464 -8.20 -1.58 4.46
CA LEU A 464 -7.20 -1.08 5.41
C LEU A 464 -6.52 -2.21 6.21
N TYR A 465 -6.62 -3.44 5.72
CA TYR A 465 -6.18 -4.66 6.39
C TYR A 465 -5.81 -5.71 5.35
N THR A 466 -4.84 -6.57 5.67
CA THR A 466 -4.44 -7.71 4.85
C THR A 466 -4.95 -9.01 5.46
N TYR A 467 -4.79 -10.12 4.75
CA TYR A 467 -5.04 -11.45 5.26
C TYR A 467 -3.73 -12.23 5.36
N ARG A 468 -3.57 -12.98 6.45
CA ARG A 468 -2.54 -14.01 6.60
C ARG A 468 -3.24 -15.28 7.07
N GLU A 469 -3.09 -16.36 6.31
CA GLU A 469 -3.75 -17.65 6.59
C GLU A 469 -5.28 -17.54 6.81
N GLY A 470 -5.94 -16.61 6.12
CA GLY A 470 -7.37 -16.35 6.24
C GLY A 470 -7.80 -15.51 7.44
N LYS A 471 -6.86 -15.03 8.26
CA LYS A 471 -7.13 -14.08 9.35
C LYS A 471 -6.84 -12.66 8.91
N ARG A 472 -7.69 -11.72 9.33
CA ARG A 472 -7.50 -10.28 9.12
C ARG A 472 -6.37 -9.77 10.01
N VAL A 473 -5.39 -9.08 9.42
CA VAL A 473 -4.23 -8.52 10.12
C VAL A 473 -3.98 -7.09 9.64
N ASP A 474 -3.47 -6.23 10.52
CA ASP A 474 -3.00 -4.89 10.16
C ASP A 474 -1.62 -4.97 9.46
N PRO A 475 -1.48 -4.52 8.19
CA PRO A 475 -0.19 -4.46 7.50
C PRO A 475 0.85 -3.63 8.25
N THR A 476 0.43 -2.60 8.97
CA THR A 476 1.32 -1.76 9.79
C THR A 476 1.93 -2.56 10.93
N HIS A 477 1.13 -3.41 11.60
CA HIS A 477 1.63 -4.31 12.64
C HIS A 477 2.65 -5.29 12.06
N LEU A 478 2.36 -5.93 10.93
CA LEU A 478 3.29 -6.85 10.26
C LEU A 478 4.59 -6.15 9.85
N HIS A 479 4.52 -4.89 9.43
CA HIS A 479 5.67 -4.13 8.98
C HIS A 479 6.55 -3.67 10.16
N ILE A 480 5.95 -3.27 11.29
CA ILE A 480 6.71 -3.00 12.52
C ILE A 480 7.33 -4.29 13.07
N LYS A 481 6.59 -5.41 13.02
CA LYS A 481 7.10 -6.73 13.41
C LYS A 481 8.33 -7.12 12.60
N ASP A 482 8.28 -6.99 11.27
CA ASP A 482 9.40 -7.26 10.36
C ASP A 482 10.67 -6.50 10.79
N TRP A 483 10.54 -5.21 11.09
CA TRP A 483 11.66 -4.39 11.56
C TRP A 483 12.19 -4.79 12.93
N LEU A 484 11.32 -5.01 13.93
CA LEU A 484 11.75 -5.41 15.27
C LEU A 484 12.38 -6.81 15.28
N ASP A 485 11.88 -7.73 14.46
CA ASP A 485 12.46 -9.05 14.31
C ASP A 485 13.81 -8.98 13.60
N SER A 486 13.95 -8.14 12.57
CA SER A 486 15.26 -7.88 11.93
C SER A 486 16.29 -7.26 12.86
N ILE A 487 15.88 -6.48 13.87
CA ILE A 487 16.78 -5.99 14.92
C ILE A 487 17.28 -7.14 15.81
N ARG A 488 16.43 -8.13 16.09
CA ARG A 488 16.73 -9.26 16.99
C ARG A 488 17.59 -10.32 16.31
N ASP A 489 17.24 -10.69 15.08
CA ASP A 489 17.91 -11.78 14.36
C ASP A 489 19.07 -11.30 13.46
N GLY A 490 19.25 -9.99 13.32
CA GLY A 490 20.28 -9.39 12.47
C GLY A 490 19.99 -9.48 10.96
N SER A 491 18.77 -9.88 10.57
CA SER A 491 18.32 -9.89 9.19
C SER A 491 18.05 -8.48 8.66
N GLN A 492 17.71 -8.40 7.37
CA GLN A 492 17.31 -7.14 6.75
C GLN A 492 15.79 -7.10 6.60
N PRO A 493 15.14 -5.97 6.97
CA PRO A 493 13.71 -5.81 6.77
C PRO A 493 13.37 -5.78 5.27
N LYS A 494 12.11 -6.09 4.93
CA LYS A 494 11.62 -6.11 3.54
C LYS A 494 11.74 -4.76 2.83
N CYS A 495 11.74 -3.65 3.58
CA CYS A 495 11.93 -2.29 3.06
C CYS A 495 13.20 -1.66 3.64
N ASN A 496 14.34 -2.35 3.49
CA ASN A 496 15.64 -1.86 3.95
C ASN A 496 16.13 -0.62 3.18
N ILE A 497 17.34 -0.14 3.54
CA ILE A 497 17.91 1.08 2.97
C ILE A 497 18.18 1.02 1.46
N GLU A 498 18.47 -0.16 0.89
CA GLU A 498 18.69 -0.31 -0.56
C GLU A 498 17.39 -0.04 -1.33
N VAL A 499 16.30 -0.64 -0.86
CA VAL A 499 14.98 -0.43 -1.42
C VAL A 499 14.52 1.01 -1.24
N ALA A 500 14.73 1.56 -0.05
CA ALA A 500 14.40 2.95 0.25
C ALA A 500 15.14 3.91 -0.68
N PHE A 501 16.40 3.60 -1.01
CA PHE A 501 17.20 4.40 -1.93
C PHE A 501 16.66 4.34 -3.36
N HIS A 502 16.21 3.17 -3.84
CA HIS A 502 15.59 3.08 -5.16
C HIS A 502 14.38 4.00 -5.32
N GLU A 503 13.50 4.00 -4.32
CA GLU A 503 12.31 4.85 -4.26
C GLU A 503 12.69 6.33 -4.16
N ALA A 504 13.57 6.69 -3.23
CA ALA A 504 13.99 8.07 -3.04
C ALA A 504 14.61 8.67 -4.30
N VAL A 505 15.49 7.93 -4.99
CA VAL A 505 16.09 8.41 -6.25
C VAL A 505 15.02 8.60 -7.32
N ALA A 506 14.09 7.67 -7.51
CA ALA A 506 13.02 7.81 -8.50
C ALA A 506 12.11 9.02 -8.19
N CYS A 507 11.71 9.19 -6.93
CA CYS A 507 10.90 10.33 -6.50
C CYS A 507 11.64 11.66 -6.69
N HIS A 508 12.93 11.73 -6.36
CA HIS A 508 13.74 12.94 -6.58
C HIS A 508 13.96 13.23 -8.07
N MET A 509 14.19 12.21 -8.90
CA MET A 509 14.26 12.41 -10.36
C MET A 509 12.97 13.01 -10.92
N ALA A 510 11.81 12.57 -10.44
CA ALA A 510 10.53 13.17 -10.83
C ALA A 510 10.40 14.62 -10.34
N THR A 511 10.70 14.87 -9.07
CA THR A 511 10.63 16.20 -8.46
C THR A 511 11.58 17.19 -9.15
N GLU A 512 12.84 16.83 -9.33
CA GLU A 512 13.84 17.66 -10.00
C GLU A 512 13.46 17.93 -11.47
N SER A 513 12.91 16.93 -12.16
CA SER A 513 12.43 17.13 -13.54
C SER A 513 11.34 18.18 -13.61
N TYR A 514 10.38 18.15 -12.67
CA TYR A 514 9.30 19.13 -12.60
C TYR A 514 9.82 20.52 -12.25
N LEU A 515 10.71 20.63 -11.25
CA LEU A 515 11.24 21.92 -10.79
C LEU A 515 12.15 22.57 -11.84
N GLN A 516 12.95 21.79 -12.56
CA GLN A 516 13.91 22.29 -13.55
C GLN A 516 13.33 22.36 -14.97
N GLY A 517 12.15 21.79 -15.21
CA GLY A 517 11.49 21.80 -16.52
C GLY A 517 12.24 21.01 -17.60
N ARG A 518 12.98 19.97 -17.22
CA ARG A 518 13.81 19.15 -18.12
C ARG A 518 13.82 17.69 -17.72
N ARG A 519 14.27 16.82 -18.64
CA ARG A 519 14.54 15.41 -18.32
C ARG A 519 15.74 15.30 -17.37
N ILE A 520 15.65 14.40 -16.40
CA ILE A 520 16.72 14.06 -15.46
C ILE A 520 17.26 12.68 -15.79
N GLU A 521 18.58 12.52 -15.77
CA GLU A 521 19.28 11.24 -15.92
C GLU A 521 19.88 10.78 -14.59
N TRP A 522 19.81 9.48 -14.30
CA TRP A 522 20.53 8.85 -13.20
C TRP A 522 21.92 8.42 -13.64
N ASP A 523 22.95 8.89 -12.92
CA ASP A 523 24.31 8.39 -12.99
C ASP A 523 24.59 7.46 -11.80
N PRO A 524 24.53 6.12 -11.98
CA PRO A 524 24.77 5.18 -10.90
C PRO A 524 26.22 5.14 -10.41
N VAL A 525 27.19 5.59 -11.23
CA VAL A 525 28.62 5.52 -10.88
C VAL A 525 28.95 6.62 -9.89
N ASN A 526 28.55 7.85 -10.21
CA ASN A 526 28.81 9.01 -9.35
C ASN A 526 27.69 9.26 -8.33
N ARG A 527 26.58 8.52 -8.43
CA ARG A 527 25.33 8.70 -7.66
C ARG A 527 24.83 10.14 -7.74
N LYS A 528 24.55 10.60 -8.97
CA LYS A 528 24.12 11.96 -9.26
C LYS A 528 22.90 12.01 -10.18
N LEU A 529 22.12 13.06 -10.03
CA LEU A 529 21.09 13.48 -10.98
C LEU A 529 21.71 14.44 -11.98
N ILE A 530 21.67 14.08 -13.27
CA ILE A 530 22.23 14.86 -14.38
C ILE A 530 21.13 15.61 -15.09
#